data_AF-A0AAI8CLE6-F1
#
_entry.id   AF-A0AAI8CLE6-F1
#
_cell.length_a   1.000
_cell.length_b   1.000
_cell.length_c   1.000
_cell.angle_alpha   90.00
_cell.angle_beta   90.00
_cell.angle_gamma   90.00
#
_symmetry.space_group_name_H-M   'P 1'
#
loop_
_entity.id
_entity.type
_entity.pdbx_description
1 polymer ?
#
loop_
_entity_poly.entity_id
_entity_poly.type
_entity_poly.pdbx_seq_one_letter_code
_entity_poly.pdbx_strand_id
1 'polypeptide(L)'
;MKTNKSYVGKQRKRTEGGYGKIVLIILGVAVILVFLYFGIRIAAIRNSPDFDLNKISVYYFVYPVNTSNIENLVETKAKNKLLIVSGEKKAVYMIDVPVTLFINSKKLDATKGSPRDFLTYFVDLLSLKPDYSYVVYQKEEFFQKANVKDINNLVQVYSKHGLRLSDYLSLSKQVTALRPESAITEAALAKLYYVLGRFSIETMELPLITSMPIKITVDGNVYYRTYLDEEKLPELAKNFQNK
;
A
#
# COMPACT_ATOMS: atom_id res chain seq x y z
N MET A 1 -85.42 21.45 32.65
CA MET A 1 -84.58 20.49 31.92
C MET A 1 -83.98 21.18 30.69
N LYS A 2 -82.68 21.49 30.70
CA LYS A 2 -81.94 21.96 29.51
C LYS A 2 -80.94 20.88 29.14
N THR A 3 -81.15 20.23 28.00
CA THR A 3 -80.26 19.20 27.45
C THR A 3 -79.08 19.85 26.74
N ASN A 4 -77.87 19.55 27.24
CA ASN A 4 -76.59 19.86 26.61
C ASN A 4 -76.52 19.22 25.21
N LYS A 5 -76.16 20.01 24.19
CA LYS A 5 -75.63 19.50 22.93
C LYS A 5 -74.16 19.89 22.84
N SER A 6 -73.29 18.98 23.27
CA SER A 6 -71.85 19.07 23.03
C SER A 6 -71.59 18.71 21.58
N TYR A 7 -71.14 19.68 20.79
CA TYR A 7 -70.60 19.44 19.46
C TYR A 7 -69.20 18.87 19.60
N VAL A 8 -69.06 17.55 19.42
CA VAL A 8 -67.76 16.92 19.23
C VAL A 8 -67.29 17.26 17.82
N GLY A 9 -66.49 18.32 17.70
CA GLY A 9 -65.81 18.65 16.45
C GLY A 9 -64.92 17.48 16.03
N LYS A 10 -65.18 16.90 14.85
CA LYS A 10 -64.23 16.00 14.19
C LYS A 10 -62.92 16.76 13.99
N GLN A 11 -61.89 16.45 14.79
CA GLN A 11 -60.54 16.90 14.52
C GLN A 11 -60.15 16.42 13.11
N ARG A 12 -60.06 17.36 12.17
CA ARG A 12 -59.45 17.11 10.86
C ARG A 12 -58.04 16.61 11.14
N LYS A 13 -57.74 15.35 10.80
CA LYS A 13 -56.36 14.87 10.65
C LYS A 13 -55.68 15.86 9.70
N ARG A 14 -54.81 16.72 10.24
CA ARG A 14 -53.94 17.57 9.43
C ARG A 14 -53.21 16.64 8.48
N THR A 15 -53.39 16.86 7.19
CA THR A 15 -52.64 16.21 6.11
C THR A 15 -51.19 16.66 6.15
N GLU A 16 -50.44 16.22 7.16
CA GLU A 16 -48.99 16.08 7.07
C GLU A 16 -48.73 14.85 6.20
N GLY A 17 -48.67 15.01 4.87
CA GLY A 17 -48.73 13.79 4.05
C GLY A 17 -48.20 13.80 2.62
N GLY A 18 -47.72 14.93 2.10
CA GLY A 18 -47.15 15.02 0.75
C GLY A 18 -45.64 15.28 0.77
N TYR A 19 -45.25 16.44 1.31
CA TYR A 19 -43.86 16.89 1.33
C TYR A 19 -42.91 15.96 2.09
N GLY A 20 -43.29 15.44 3.26
CA GLY A 20 -42.44 14.50 4.00
C GLY A 20 -42.18 13.20 3.23
N LYS A 21 -43.16 12.70 2.47
CA LYS A 21 -42.99 11.50 1.62
C LYS A 21 -42.09 11.79 0.43
N ILE A 22 -42.24 12.97 -0.20
CA ILE A 22 -41.39 13.40 -1.32
C ILE A 22 -39.94 13.58 -0.87
N VAL A 23 -39.70 14.23 0.28
CA VAL A 23 -38.36 14.39 0.85
C VAL A 23 -37.72 13.03 1.17
N LEU A 24 -38.49 12.10 1.77
CA LEU A 24 -38.00 10.74 2.02
C LEU A 24 -37.66 9.99 0.73
N ILE A 25 -38.45 10.15 -0.34
CA ILE A 25 -38.16 9.55 -1.65
C ILE A 25 -36.89 10.16 -2.23
N ILE A 26 -36.73 11.49 -2.22
CA ILE A 26 -35.51 12.17 -2.71
C ILE A 26 -34.29 11.70 -1.94
N LEU A 27 -34.38 11.60 -0.61
CA LEU A 27 -33.29 11.12 0.23
C LEU A 27 -32.96 9.65 -0.05
N GLY A 28 -33.98 8.81 -0.25
CA GLY A 28 -33.80 7.42 -0.67
C GLY A 28 -33.07 7.29 -2.01
N VAL A 29 -33.47 8.08 -3.01
CA VAL A 29 -32.80 8.11 -4.32
C VAL A 29 -31.36 8.59 -4.19
N ALA A 30 -31.09 9.65 -3.41
CA ALA A 30 -29.74 10.14 -3.17
C ALA A 30 -28.85 9.07 -2.52
N VAL A 31 -29.36 8.35 -1.52
CA VAL A 31 -28.64 7.24 -0.88
C VAL A 31 -28.34 6.12 -1.89
N ILE A 32 -29.30 5.73 -2.72
CA ILE A 32 -29.09 4.72 -3.78
C ILE A 32 -27.99 5.18 -4.74
N LEU A 33 -28.02 6.44 -5.20
CA LEU A 33 -26.99 6.97 -6.10
C LEU A 33 -25.59 6.94 -5.48
N VAL A 34 -25.46 7.27 -4.19
CA VAL A 34 -24.19 7.18 -3.46
C VAL A 34 -23.68 5.74 -3.39
N PHE A 35 -24.55 4.78 -3.04
CA PHE A 35 -24.18 3.36 -3.00
C PHE A 35 -23.80 2.83 -4.38
N LEU A 36 -24.50 3.25 -5.43
CA LEU A 36 -24.25 2.81 -6.80
C LEU A 36 -22.93 3.36 -7.32
N TYR A 37 -22.65 4.65 -7.09
CA TYR A 37 -21.34 5.26 -7.37
C TYR A 37 -20.21 4.52 -6.65
N PHE A 38 -20.39 4.23 -5.37
CA PHE A 38 -19.40 3.52 -4.58
C PHE A 38 -19.19 2.07 -5.05
N GLY A 39 -20.28 1.37 -5.38
CA GLY A 39 -20.25 0.02 -5.93
C GLY A 39 -19.52 -0.05 -7.27
N ILE A 40 -19.79 0.89 -8.18
CA ILE A 40 -19.07 1.01 -9.46
C ILE A 40 -17.58 1.22 -9.22
N ARG A 41 -17.21 2.11 -8.30
CA ARG A 41 -15.80 2.39 -8.01
C ARG A 41 -15.07 1.16 -7.46
N ILE A 42 -15.66 0.44 -6.52
CA ILE A 42 -15.09 -0.81 -6.00
C ILE A 42 -14.96 -1.84 -7.12
N ALA A 43 -15.99 -2.00 -7.94
CA ALA A 43 -15.97 -2.94 -9.06
C ALA A 43 -14.87 -2.59 -10.06
N ALA A 44 -14.69 -1.31 -10.41
CA ALA A 44 -13.62 -0.85 -11.28
C ALA A 44 -12.23 -1.17 -10.72
N ILE A 45 -12.03 -0.97 -9.42
CA ILE A 45 -10.76 -1.30 -8.74
C ILE A 45 -10.52 -2.81 -8.77
N ARG A 46 -11.53 -3.63 -8.43
CA ARG A 46 -11.40 -5.10 -8.37
C ARG A 46 -11.27 -5.76 -9.74
N ASN A 47 -11.84 -5.17 -10.78
CA ASN A 47 -11.75 -5.68 -12.15
C ASN A 47 -10.50 -5.17 -12.89
N SER A 48 -9.69 -4.32 -12.25
CA SER A 48 -8.44 -3.84 -12.82
C SER A 48 -7.41 -4.98 -12.91
N PRO A 49 -6.60 -5.03 -13.99
CA PRO A 49 -5.48 -5.98 -14.10
C PRO A 49 -4.49 -5.90 -12.92
N ASP A 50 -4.32 -4.71 -12.34
CA ASP A 50 -3.45 -4.48 -11.18
C ASP A 50 -3.99 -5.15 -9.89
N PHE A 51 -5.28 -5.49 -9.84
CA PHE A 51 -5.91 -6.20 -8.71
C PHE A 51 -5.88 -7.73 -8.86
N ASP A 52 -5.43 -8.25 -10.00
CA ASP A 52 -5.43 -9.69 -10.27
C ASP A 52 -4.63 -10.46 -9.21
N LEU A 53 -5.34 -11.30 -8.44
CA LEU A 53 -4.82 -12.05 -7.30
C LEU A 53 -3.97 -13.26 -7.70
N ASN A 54 -3.85 -13.56 -8.99
CA ASN A 54 -3.01 -14.65 -9.50
C ASN A 54 -1.64 -14.14 -9.97
N LYS A 55 -1.51 -12.84 -10.25
CA LYS A 55 -0.29 -12.22 -10.72
C LYS A 55 0.72 -11.92 -9.62
N ILE A 56 2.00 -11.97 -9.98
CA ILE A 56 3.10 -11.60 -9.10
C ILE A 56 3.25 -10.07 -9.12
N SER A 57 3.22 -9.45 -7.94
CA SER A 57 3.36 -8.00 -7.82
C SER A 57 4.38 -7.64 -6.76
N VAL A 58 5.25 -6.69 -7.08
CA VAL A 58 6.34 -6.26 -6.20
C VAL A 58 6.12 -4.81 -5.80
N TYR A 59 6.19 -4.55 -4.50
CA TYR A 59 6.04 -3.22 -3.91
C TYR A 59 7.31 -2.89 -3.14
N TYR A 60 8.05 -1.88 -3.59
CA TYR A 60 9.29 -1.45 -2.98
C TYR A 60 9.07 -0.13 -2.24
N PHE A 61 8.94 -0.23 -0.92
CA PHE A 61 8.79 0.91 -0.03
C PHE A 61 10.16 1.53 0.28
N VAL A 62 10.41 2.73 -0.25
CA VAL A 62 11.71 3.39 -0.20
C VAL A 62 11.69 4.66 0.63
N TYR A 63 12.70 4.83 1.48
CA TYR A 63 12.97 6.14 2.07
C TYR A 63 13.45 7.11 0.99
N PRO A 64 12.98 8.37 0.99
CA PRO A 64 13.58 9.40 0.15
C PRO A 64 14.98 9.69 0.69
N VAL A 65 16.03 9.18 0.02
CA VAL A 65 17.43 9.39 0.41
C VAL A 65 17.99 10.62 -0.27
N ASN A 66 18.68 11.47 0.49
CA ASN A 66 19.48 12.57 -0.01
C ASN A 66 20.77 12.71 0.84
N THR A 67 21.67 13.60 0.41
CA THR A 67 22.94 13.82 1.10
C THR A 67 22.76 14.36 2.52
N SER A 68 21.67 15.06 2.83
CA SER A 68 21.43 15.66 4.14
C SER A 68 20.81 14.70 5.16
N ASN A 69 20.23 13.57 4.72
CA ASN A 69 19.55 12.64 5.63
C ASN A 69 20.18 11.26 5.74
N ILE A 70 21.14 10.90 4.87
CA ILE A 70 21.71 9.55 4.84
C ILE A 70 22.36 9.14 6.17
N GLU A 71 23.04 10.05 6.86
CA GLU A 71 23.69 9.75 8.15
C GLU A 71 22.64 9.42 9.22
N ASN A 72 21.58 10.22 9.31
CA ASN A 72 20.46 9.95 10.21
C ASN A 72 19.77 8.61 9.87
N LEU A 73 19.57 8.30 8.57
CA LEU A 73 18.99 7.02 8.15
C LEU A 73 19.89 5.82 8.51
N VAL A 74 21.21 5.99 8.46
CA VAL A 74 22.18 4.97 8.89
C VAL A 74 22.15 4.80 10.42
N GLU A 75 22.15 5.89 11.18
CA GLU A 75 22.10 5.89 12.64
C GLU A 75 20.82 5.25 13.19
N THR A 76 19.67 5.60 12.60
CA THR A 76 18.36 5.03 12.94
C THR A 76 18.15 3.62 12.40
N LYS A 77 19.14 3.07 11.66
CA LYS A 77 19.08 1.76 11.00
C LYS A 77 17.83 1.63 10.12
N ALA A 78 17.46 2.70 9.45
CA ALA A 78 16.31 2.73 8.56
C ALA A 78 16.48 1.67 7.46
N LYS A 79 15.38 0.99 7.12
CA LYS A 79 15.35 -0.04 6.07
C LYS A 79 14.22 0.23 5.10
N ASN A 80 14.54 0.19 3.82
CA ASN A 80 13.53 0.02 2.79
C ASN A 80 12.86 -1.34 2.95
N LYS A 81 11.68 -1.51 2.37
CA LYS A 81 10.95 -2.77 2.46
C LYS A 81 10.47 -3.23 1.10
N LEU A 82 10.85 -4.44 0.71
CA LEU A 82 10.35 -5.09 -0.48
C LEU A 82 9.24 -6.06 -0.09
N LEU A 83 8.05 -5.90 -0.66
CA LEU A 83 6.96 -6.84 -0.54
C LEU A 83 6.75 -7.52 -1.89
N ILE A 84 6.91 -8.84 -1.93
CA ILE A 84 6.65 -9.66 -3.10
C ILE A 84 5.35 -10.42 -2.85
N VAL A 85 4.31 -10.08 -3.59
CA VAL A 85 3.01 -10.74 -3.54
C VAL A 85 3.00 -11.84 -4.59
N SER A 86 2.96 -13.10 -4.16
CA SER A 86 2.76 -14.26 -5.04
C SER A 86 1.32 -14.73 -4.97
N GLY A 87 0.60 -14.53 -6.08
CA GLY A 87 -0.79 -14.94 -6.22
C GLY A 87 -0.99 -16.45 -6.21
N GLU A 88 -0.05 -17.18 -6.80
CA GLU A 88 -0.05 -18.64 -6.88
C GLU A 88 0.20 -19.29 -5.53
N LYS A 89 1.25 -18.83 -4.82
CA LYS A 89 1.60 -19.35 -3.48
C LYS A 89 0.69 -18.84 -2.37
N LYS A 90 -0.19 -17.88 -2.67
CA LYS A 90 -1.01 -17.16 -1.68
C LYS A 90 -0.17 -16.64 -0.51
N ALA A 91 0.98 -16.05 -0.85
CA ALA A 91 1.98 -15.59 0.10
C ALA A 91 2.45 -14.16 -0.23
N VAL A 92 2.80 -13.41 0.81
CA VAL A 92 3.48 -12.11 0.76
C VAL A 92 4.84 -12.27 1.42
N TYR A 93 5.89 -12.23 0.61
CA TYR A 93 7.26 -12.26 1.12
C TYR A 93 7.72 -10.84 1.43
N MET A 94 8.20 -10.62 2.64
CA MET A 94 8.67 -9.34 3.13
C MET A 94 10.18 -9.39 3.33
N ILE A 95 10.90 -8.54 2.61
CA ILE A 95 12.35 -8.41 2.72
C ILE A 95 12.69 -7.01 3.23
N ASP A 96 13.43 -6.97 4.31
CA ASP A 96 14.05 -5.76 4.82
C ASP A 96 15.32 -5.44 4.01
N VAL A 97 15.33 -4.30 3.33
CA VAL A 97 16.40 -3.88 2.43
C VAL A 97 17.13 -2.69 3.07
N PRO A 98 18.43 -2.80 3.41
CA PRO A 98 19.19 -1.66 3.93
C PRO A 98 19.11 -0.46 2.96
N VAL A 99 18.92 0.75 3.49
CA VAL A 99 18.91 1.98 2.66
C VAL A 99 20.22 2.21 1.92
N THR A 100 21.31 1.64 2.44
CA THR A 100 22.68 1.68 1.91
C THR A 100 23.07 0.45 1.09
N LEU A 101 22.10 -0.38 0.68
CA LEU A 101 22.41 -1.61 -0.04
C LEU A 101 23.19 -1.32 -1.33
N PHE A 102 24.29 -2.05 -1.52
CA PHE A 102 25.14 -2.00 -2.68
C PHE A 102 25.29 -3.39 -3.30
N ILE A 103 25.04 -3.47 -4.60
CA ILE A 103 25.17 -4.69 -5.40
C ILE A 103 26.47 -4.58 -6.20
N ASN A 104 27.42 -5.47 -5.92
CA ASN A 104 28.78 -5.35 -6.43
C ASN A 104 28.88 -5.71 -7.91
N SER A 105 28.19 -6.76 -8.36
CA SER A 105 28.22 -7.21 -9.76
C SER A 105 27.72 -6.16 -10.75
N LYS A 106 26.74 -5.34 -10.33
CA LYS A 106 26.12 -4.29 -11.15
C LYS A 106 26.63 -2.88 -10.83
N LYS A 107 27.51 -2.74 -9.82
CA LYS A 107 27.97 -1.45 -9.27
C LYS A 107 26.79 -0.51 -8.94
N LEU A 108 25.72 -1.11 -8.41
CA LEU A 108 24.45 -0.45 -8.22
C LEU A 108 24.27 -0.07 -6.75
N ASP A 109 24.01 1.22 -6.52
CA ASP A 109 23.92 1.82 -5.19
C ASP A 109 22.48 2.30 -4.96
N ALA A 110 21.82 1.76 -3.92
CA ALA A 110 20.45 2.12 -3.56
C ALA A 110 20.28 3.61 -3.21
N THR A 111 21.37 4.28 -2.82
CA THR A 111 21.34 5.70 -2.39
C THR A 111 21.52 6.69 -3.54
N LYS A 112 22.13 6.27 -4.66
CA LYS A 112 22.46 7.16 -5.79
C LYS A 112 21.69 6.84 -7.07
N GLY A 113 21.21 5.61 -7.23
CA GLY A 113 20.44 5.20 -8.39
C GLY A 113 18.97 5.62 -8.32
N SER A 114 18.29 5.60 -9.47
CA SER A 114 16.82 5.64 -9.52
C SER A 114 16.25 4.44 -8.74
N PRO A 115 15.33 4.64 -7.78
CA PRO A 115 14.72 3.51 -7.04
C PRO A 115 14.03 2.48 -7.94
N ARG A 116 13.56 2.91 -9.11
CA ARG A 116 12.94 2.04 -10.11
C ARG A 116 13.97 1.14 -10.79
N ASP A 117 15.12 1.70 -11.15
CA ASP A 117 16.20 0.94 -11.77
C ASP A 117 16.79 -0.02 -10.74
N PHE A 118 16.99 0.47 -9.51
CA PHE A 118 17.38 -0.36 -8.38
C PHE A 118 16.46 -1.58 -8.21
N LEU A 119 15.15 -1.33 -8.15
CA LEU A 119 14.15 -2.37 -8.02
C LEU A 119 14.22 -3.39 -9.17
N THR A 120 14.36 -2.91 -10.40
CA THR A 120 14.40 -3.75 -11.60
C THR A 120 15.58 -4.73 -11.53
N TYR A 121 16.78 -4.22 -11.25
CA TYR A 121 17.96 -5.08 -11.11
C TYR A 121 17.90 -5.99 -9.90
N PHE A 122 17.39 -5.49 -8.78
CA PHE A 122 17.31 -6.29 -7.55
C PHE A 122 16.33 -7.47 -7.70
N VAL A 123 15.20 -7.26 -8.36
CA VAL A 123 14.23 -8.31 -8.67
C VAL A 123 14.80 -9.32 -9.67
N ASP A 124 15.57 -8.86 -10.67
CA ASP A 124 16.26 -9.73 -11.62
C ASP A 124 17.27 -10.65 -10.91
N LEU A 125 18.03 -10.13 -9.94
CA LEU A 125 18.93 -10.93 -9.12
C LEU A 125 18.19 -11.99 -8.26
N LEU A 126 16.97 -11.69 -7.83
CA LEU A 126 16.09 -12.66 -7.18
C LEU A 126 15.45 -13.65 -8.17
N SER A 127 15.82 -13.58 -9.46
CA SER A 127 15.26 -14.39 -10.55
C SER A 127 13.73 -14.32 -10.61
N LEU A 128 13.18 -13.15 -10.28
CA LEU A 128 11.75 -12.88 -10.27
C LEU A 128 11.35 -12.16 -11.56
N LYS A 129 10.21 -12.57 -12.13
CA LYS A 129 9.57 -11.89 -13.27
C LYS A 129 8.20 -11.38 -12.82
N PRO A 130 8.13 -10.24 -12.13
CA PRO A 130 6.85 -9.72 -11.67
C PRO A 130 6.03 -9.20 -12.85
N ASP A 131 4.72 -9.43 -12.82
CA ASP A 131 3.78 -8.80 -13.75
C ASP A 131 3.71 -7.29 -13.51
N TYR A 132 3.86 -6.87 -12.25
CA TYR A 132 3.81 -5.48 -11.83
C TYR A 132 4.87 -5.15 -10.78
N SER A 133 5.51 -3.99 -10.92
CA SER A 133 6.50 -3.47 -9.98
C SER A 133 6.20 -2.02 -9.64
N TYR A 134 6.09 -1.69 -8.36
CA TYR A 134 5.78 -0.36 -7.88
C TYR A 134 6.84 0.11 -6.89
N VAL A 135 7.38 1.30 -7.12
CA VAL A 135 8.15 2.04 -6.11
C VAL A 135 7.17 2.88 -5.30
N VAL A 136 7.20 2.77 -3.98
CA VAL A 136 6.34 3.50 -3.06
C VAL A 136 7.22 4.29 -2.09
N TYR A 137 7.21 5.61 -2.18
CA TYR A 137 8.00 6.42 -1.27
C TYR A 137 7.36 6.44 0.13
N GLN A 138 8.17 6.23 1.16
CA GLN A 138 7.78 6.28 2.56
C GLN A 138 7.56 7.72 3.03
N LYS A 139 6.58 8.41 2.42
CA LYS A 139 6.17 9.77 2.74
C LYS A 139 5.27 9.75 3.98
N GLU A 140 5.50 10.68 4.90
CA GLU A 140 4.63 10.85 6.07
C GLU A 140 3.18 11.09 5.67
N GLU A 141 2.94 11.94 4.65
CA GLU A 141 1.59 12.22 4.15
C GLU A 141 0.86 10.93 3.70
N PHE A 142 1.55 10.03 3.00
CA PHE A 142 0.96 8.75 2.59
C PHE A 142 0.50 7.93 3.80
N PHE A 143 1.35 7.79 4.81
CA PHE A 143 1.03 7.04 6.02
C PHE A 143 -0.11 7.70 6.82
N GLN A 144 -0.12 9.04 6.94
CA GLN A 144 -1.21 9.78 7.55
C GLN A 144 -2.55 9.55 6.82
N LYS A 145 -2.58 9.60 5.48
CA LYS A 145 -3.82 9.31 4.71
C LYS A 145 -4.26 7.84 4.83
N ALA A 146 -3.33 6.93 5.07
CA ALA A 146 -3.59 5.52 5.35
C ALA A 146 -3.92 5.24 6.84
N ASN A 147 -3.85 6.26 7.70
CA ASN A 147 -4.04 6.17 9.15
C ASN A 147 -3.10 5.14 9.80
N VAL A 148 -1.84 5.14 9.38
CA VAL A 148 -0.76 4.28 9.89
C VAL A 148 0.48 5.14 10.15
N LYS A 149 1.41 4.64 10.98
CA LYS A 149 2.63 5.40 11.35
C LYS A 149 3.76 5.23 10.34
N ASP A 150 3.96 4.00 9.88
CA ASP A 150 5.05 3.60 9.00
C ASP A 150 4.64 2.30 8.26
N ILE A 151 5.55 1.78 7.44
CA ILE A 151 5.31 0.56 6.67
C ILE A 151 5.12 -0.69 7.55
N ASN A 152 5.81 -0.82 8.69
CA ASN A 152 5.62 -1.96 9.59
C ASN A 152 4.25 -1.91 10.24
N ASN A 153 3.80 -0.71 10.65
CA ASN A 153 2.46 -0.50 11.16
C ASN A 153 1.40 -0.73 10.09
N LEU A 154 1.64 -0.34 8.83
CA LEU A 154 0.76 -0.67 7.70
C LEU A 154 0.59 -2.17 7.55
N VAL A 155 1.69 -2.93 7.49
CA VAL A 155 1.65 -4.40 7.39
C VAL A 155 0.92 -5.00 8.59
N GLN A 156 1.17 -4.52 9.81
CA GLN A 156 0.51 -5.01 11.03
C GLN A 156 -1.00 -4.74 11.04
N VAL A 157 -1.41 -3.56 10.58
CA VAL A 157 -2.81 -3.13 10.52
C VAL A 157 -3.53 -3.99 9.48
N TYR A 158 -3.08 -3.96 8.23
CA TYR A 158 -3.75 -4.68 7.14
C TYR A 158 -3.59 -6.20 7.22
N SER A 159 -2.60 -6.76 7.93
CA SER A 159 -2.55 -8.21 8.16
C SER A 159 -3.65 -8.74 9.06
N LYS A 160 -4.17 -7.91 9.97
CA LYS A 160 -5.24 -8.31 10.89
C LYS A 160 -6.63 -8.27 10.27
N HIS A 161 -6.87 -7.29 9.40
CA HIS A 161 -8.22 -7.01 8.93
C HIS A 161 -8.38 -6.93 7.41
N GLY A 162 -7.27 -6.94 6.66
CA GLY A 162 -7.27 -6.80 5.22
C GLY A 162 -7.89 -5.49 4.73
N LEU A 163 -8.21 -5.46 3.45
CA LEU A 163 -8.91 -4.36 2.79
C LEU A 163 -10.40 -4.33 3.15
N ARG A 164 -10.83 -3.28 3.84
CA ARG A 164 -12.23 -3.00 4.20
C ARG A 164 -12.91 -2.12 3.15
N LEU A 165 -14.24 -2.06 3.19
CA LEU A 165 -15.01 -1.16 2.33
C LEU A 165 -14.63 0.31 2.56
N SER A 166 -14.45 0.73 3.81
CA SER A 166 -14.03 2.09 4.16
C SER A 166 -12.71 2.50 3.51
N ASP A 167 -11.81 1.56 3.28
CA ASP A 167 -10.46 1.84 2.78
C ASP A 167 -10.51 2.28 1.31
N TYR A 168 -11.49 1.79 0.53
CA TYR A 168 -11.68 2.22 -0.86
C TYR A 168 -11.94 3.72 -1.00
N LEU A 169 -12.47 4.37 0.06
CA LEU A 169 -12.71 5.82 0.07
C LEU A 169 -11.41 6.64 0.21
N SER A 170 -10.37 6.07 0.80
CA SER A 170 -9.10 6.75 1.05
C SER A 170 -8.00 6.39 0.05
N LEU A 171 -8.15 5.31 -0.74
CA LEU A 171 -7.16 4.88 -1.75
C LEU A 171 -6.70 6.01 -2.68
N SER A 172 -7.62 6.80 -3.24
CA SER A 172 -7.25 7.92 -4.12
C SER A 172 -6.42 8.99 -3.43
N LYS A 173 -6.72 9.29 -2.16
CA LYS A 173 -5.95 10.26 -1.36
C LYS A 173 -4.55 9.73 -1.09
N GLN A 174 -4.43 8.45 -0.79
CA GLN A 174 -3.14 7.78 -0.57
C GLN A 174 -2.30 7.75 -1.85
N VAL A 175 -2.89 7.36 -2.98
CA VAL A 175 -2.21 7.36 -4.28
C VAL A 175 -1.78 8.76 -4.68
N THR A 176 -2.63 9.77 -4.49
CA THR A 176 -2.32 11.17 -4.79
C THR A 176 -1.15 11.69 -3.95
N ALA A 177 -1.06 11.33 -2.67
CA ALA A 177 0.06 11.71 -1.80
C ALA A 177 1.42 11.15 -2.28
N LEU A 178 1.40 10.10 -3.09
CA LEU A 178 2.59 9.48 -3.67
C LEU A 178 2.94 10.04 -5.06
N ARG A 179 2.13 10.93 -5.63
CA ARG A 179 2.39 11.55 -6.93
C ARG A 179 3.30 12.77 -6.78
N PRO A 180 4.15 13.06 -7.79
CA PRO A 180 4.34 12.33 -9.05
C PRO A 180 5.30 11.13 -9.00
N GLU A 181 5.96 10.89 -7.87
CA GLU A 181 7.14 10.02 -7.77
C GLU A 181 6.80 8.53 -7.82
N SER A 182 5.60 8.13 -7.43
CA SER A 182 5.10 6.76 -7.57
C SER A 182 4.09 6.64 -8.69
N ALA A 183 4.20 5.54 -9.45
CA ALA A 183 3.21 5.16 -10.45
C ALA A 183 2.07 4.28 -9.90
N ILE A 184 2.05 3.96 -8.59
CA ILE A 184 1.08 3.02 -8.00
C ILE A 184 -0.37 3.46 -8.23
N THR A 185 -1.22 2.50 -8.57
CA THR A 185 -2.65 2.72 -8.84
C THR A 185 -3.50 2.41 -7.61
N GLU A 186 -4.75 2.89 -7.59
CA GLU A 186 -5.72 2.53 -6.53
C GLU A 186 -5.92 1.01 -6.46
N ALA A 187 -5.95 0.35 -7.62
CA ALA A 187 -6.06 -1.10 -7.73
C ALA A 187 -4.85 -1.86 -7.18
N ALA A 188 -3.64 -1.42 -7.51
CA ALA A 188 -2.42 -2.03 -6.98
C ALA A 188 -2.32 -1.88 -5.46
N LEU A 189 -2.70 -0.71 -4.92
CA LEU A 189 -2.71 -0.48 -3.47
C LEU A 189 -3.82 -1.27 -2.76
N ALA A 190 -5.01 -1.32 -3.36
CA ALA A 190 -6.09 -2.17 -2.87
C ALA A 190 -5.69 -3.64 -2.85
N LYS A 191 -5.02 -4.13 -3.91
CA LYS A 191 -4.50 -5.51 -3.96
C LYS A 191 -3.58 -5.76 -2.79
N LEU A 192 -2.61 -4.89 -2.54
CA LEU A 192 -1.68 -5.01 -1.42
C LEU A 192 -2.43 -5.15 -0.08
N TYR A 193 -3.38 -4.26 0.20
CA TYR A 193 -4.16 -4.30 1.45
C TYR A 193 -5.03 -5.55 1.56
N TYR A 194 -5.58 -6.01 0.43
CA TYR A 194 -6.39 -7.21 0.38
C TYR A 194 -5.56 -8.46 0.68
N VAL A 195 -4.40 -8.61 0.03
CA VAL A 195 -3.55 -9.79 0.19
C VAL A 195 -2.90 -9.83 1.57
N LEU A 196 -2.54 -8.70 2.17
CA LEU A 196 -1.97 -8.67 3.52
C LEU A 196 -2.88 -9.36 4.55
N GLY A 197 -4.20 -9.17 4.46
CA GLY A 197 -5.15 -9.81 5.38
C GLY A 197 -5.64 -11.19 4.97
N ARG A 198 -5.13 -11.76 3.88
CA ARG A 198 -5.65 -13.01 3.29
C ARG A 198 -4.57 -14.05 2.96
N PHE A 199 -3.36 -13.61 2.68
CA PHE A 199 -2.24 -14.46 2.29
C PHE A 199 -1.33 -14.69 3.50
N SER A 200 -0.51 -15.76 3.47
CA SER A 200 0.55 -15.91 4.47
C SER A 200 1.56 -14.79 4.32
N ILE A 201 2.07 -14.25 5.42
CA ILE A 201 3.14 -13.25 5.39
C ILE A 201 4.41 -13.92 5.90
N GLU A 202 5.45 -13.92 5.07
CA GLU A 202 6.73 -14.54 5.37
C GLU A 202 7.83 -13.49 5.36
N THR A 203 8.48 -13.30 6.49
CA THR A 203 9.63 -12.40 6.59
C THR A 203 10.89 -13.15 6.18
N MET A 204 11.64 -12.56 5.26
CA MET A 204 12.87 -13.11 4.73
C MET A 204 14.03 -12.18 5.02
N GLU A 205 15.16 -12.76 5.38
CA GLU A 205 16.41 -12.02 5.59
C GLU A 205 17.20 -11.96 4.29
N LEU A 206 17.70 -10.76 3.99
CA LEU A 206 18.59 -10.57 2.87
C LEU A 206 20.00 -11.03 3.27
N PRO A 207 20.70 -11.85 2.47
CA PRO A 207 22.05 -12.27 2.80
C PRO A 207 22.99 -11.09 2.55
N LEU A 208 23.65 -10.62 3.61
CA LEU A 208 24.54 -9.47 3.59
C LEU A 208 25.95 -9.90 3.99
N ILE A 209 26.96 -9.32 3.34
CA ILE A 209 28.37 -9.51 3.71
C ILE A 209 28.67 -8.75 5.02
N THR A 210 28.04 -7.59 5.20
CA THR A 210 28.25 -6.72 6.35
C THR A 210 26.96 -6.51 7.13
N SER A 211 27.04 -6.59 8.45
CA SER A 211 25.89 -6.32 9.35
C SER A 211 25.61 -4.82 9.50
N MET A 212 26.61 -3.97 9.25
CA MET A 212 26.51 -2.52 9.26
C MET A 212 27.05 -1.91 7.96
N PRO A 213 26.60 -0.69 7.60
CA PRO A 213 27.14 0.01 6.43
C PRO A 213 28.60 0.40 6.65
N ILE A 214 29.44 0.21 5.64
CA ILE A 214 30.82 0.69 5.60
C ILE A 214 30.81 2.14 5.08
N LYS A 215 31.43 3.06 5.82
CA LYS A 215 31.69 4.44 5.38
C LYS A 215 32.97 4.46 4.55
N ILE A 216 32.88 4.94 3.31
CA ILE A 216 34.00 5.02 2.35
C ILE A 216 34.11 6.47 1.88
N THR A 217 35.32 7.03 1.90
CA THR A 217 35.57 8.38 1.37
C THR A 217 36.46 8.26 0.14
N VAL A 218 35.99 8.75 -1.01
CA VAL A 218 36.73 8.76 -2.29
C VAL A 218 36.63 10.15 -2.90
N ASP A 219 37.76 10.79 -3.16
CA ASP A 219 37.83 12.12 -3.78
C ASP A 219 36.92 13.16 -3.12
N GLY A 220 36.91 13.17 -1.77
CA GLY A 220 36.05 14.07 -0.97
C GLY A 220 34.57 13.65 -0.87
N ASN A 221 34.15 12.60 -1.58
CA ASN A 221 32.78 12.08 -1.52
C ASN A 221 32.67 10.94 -0.50
N VAL A 222 31.69 11.04 0.40
CA VAL A 222 31.36 10.00 1.37
C VAL A 222 30.29 9.06 0.80
N TYR A 223 30.51 7.76 0.98
CA TYR A 223 29.60 6.67 0.62
C TYR A 223 29.31 5.81 1.84
N TYR A 224 28.06 5.38 1.99
CA TYR A 224 27.67 4.39 2.98
C TYR A 224 27.16 3.15 2.24
N ARG A 225 27.82 2.00 2.43
CA ARG A 225 27.50 0.78 1.68
C ARG A 225 27.35 -0.43 2.57
N THR A 226 26.22 -1.12 2.43
CA THR A 226 26.00 -2.47 2.96
C THR A 226 26.04 -3.42 1.77
N TYR A 227 26.95 -4.39 1.78
CA TYR A 227 27.18 -5.23 0.61
C TYR A 227 26.26 -6.45 0.62
N LEU A 228 25.61 -6.69 -0.52
CA LEU A 228 24.83 -7.91 -0.74
C LEU A 228 25.77 -9.11 -0.88
N ASP A 229 25.46 -10.21 -0.19
CA ASP A 229 26.11 -11.50 -0.42
C ASP A 229 25.42 -12.20 -1.60
N GLU A 230 25.93 -11.92 -2.80
CA GLU A 230 25.35 -12.39 -4.07
C GLU A 230 25.46 -13.91 -4.23
N GLU A 231 26.40 -14.57 -3.54
CA GLU A 231 26.60 -16.03 -3.63
C GLU A 231 25.48 -16.80 -2.93
N LYS A 232 24.93 -16.25 -1.84
CA LYS A 232 23.82 -16.85 -1.08
C LYS A 232 22.43 -16.43 -1.58
N LEU A 233 22.36 -15.42 -2.45
CA LEU A 233 21.10 -14.92 -3.00
C LEU A 233 20.28 -15.98 -3.77
N PRO A 234 20.87 -16.92 -4.52
CA PRO A 234 20.12 -17.99 -5.18
C PRO A 234 19.35 -18.88 -4.20
N GLU A 235 19.83 -19.05 -2.96
CA GLU A 235 19.12 -19.83 -1.94
C GLU A 235 17.85 -19.11 -1.49
N LEU A 236 17.93 -17.79 -1.29
CA LEU A 236 16.77 -16.96 -1.00
C LEU A 236 15.76 -16.97 -2.17
N ALA A 237 16.27 -16.90 -3.41
CA ALA A 237 15.45 -16.87 -4.63
C ALA A 237 14.60 -18.14 -4.82
N LYS A 238 15.06 -19.30 -4.35
CA LYS A 238 14.28 -20.56 -4.39
C LYS A 238 12.93 -20.44 -3.69
N ASN A 239 12.82 -19.58 -2.69
CA ASN A 239 11.55 -19.36 -1.99
C ASN A 239 10.50 -18.68 -2.87
N PHE A 240 10.92 -17.95 -3.90
CA PHE A 240 10.03 -17.22 -4.79
C PHE A 240 9.70 -18.00 -6.07
N GLN A 241 10.57 -18.92 -6.47
CA GLN A 241 10.39 -19.75 -7.67
C GLN A 241 9.34 -20.85 -7.44
N ASN A 242 8.53 -21.12 -8.46
CA ASN A 242 7.63 -22.27 -8.46
C ASN A 242 8.46 -23.54 -8.64
N LYS A 243 8.09 -24.60 -7.91
CA LYS A 243 8.51 -25.95 -8.26
C LYS A 243 7.69 -26.42 -9.47
#